data_AF-A0A820QMN9-F1
#
_entry.id   AF-A0A820QMN9-F1
#
_cell.length_a   1.000
_cell.length_b   1.000
_cell.length_c   1.000
_cell.angle_alpha   90.00
_cell.angle_beta   90.00
_cell.angle_gamma   90.00
#
_symmetry.space_group_name_H-M   'P 1'
#
loop_
_entity.id
_entity.type
_entity.pdbx_description
1 polymer ?
#
loop_
_entity_poly.entity_id
_entity_poly.type
_entity_poly.pdbx_seq_one_letter_code
_entity_poly.pdbx_strand_id
1 'polypeptide(L)'
;MENNTITSIRDTGDNAWMMTSTVLVLLMTPALAFFYGGLVDRKNILNQLFLSFICMGIVFVQWVLFGFSFAFGPPISAGFGSFQWAVLRFGQIDNDAYTPTYPLLTFAAYEGAFAIITPALISGAIVGRMKLIPYMIFIFIWTTVCYDPMAHWV
;
A
#
# COMPACT_ATOMS: atom_id res chain seq x y z
N MET A 1 8.70 6.36 41.88
CA MET A 1 8.96 5.26 40.93
C MET A 1 7.63 4.57 40.70
N GLU A 2 6.87 5.06 39.73
CA GLU A 2 5.60 4.46 39.32
C GLU A 2 5.79 4.11 37.85
N ASN A 3 5.91 2.80 37.59
CA ASN A 3 6.07 2.27 36.24
C ASN A 3 4.76 2.48 35.50
N ASN A 4 4.68 3.57 34.72
CA ASN A 4 3.66 3.75 33.68
C ASN A 4 3.95 2.83 32.49
N THR A 5 4.05 1.52 32.74
CA THR A 5 3.87 0.52 31.69
C THR A 5 2.39 0.51 31.33
N ILE A 6 1.99 1.46 30.49
CA ILE A 6 0.82 1.26 29.63
C ILE A 6 1.19 0.05 28.79
N THR A 7 0.76 -1.14 29.25
CA THR A 7 0.76 -2.32 28.41
C THR A 7 -0.16 -1.97 27.25
N SER A 8 0.38 -1.66 26.07
CA SER A 8 -0.43 -1.60 24.85
C SER A 8 -1.30 -2.85 24.86
N ILE A 9 -2.63 -2.69 24.90
CA ILE A 9 -3.55 -3.82 24.94
C ILE A 9 -3.50 -4.43 23.54
N ARG A 10 -2.51 -5.29 23.29
CA ARG A 10 -2.35 -5.97 22.00
C ARG A 10 -3.28 -7.17 22.01
N ASP A 11 -4.42 -7.02 21.36
CA ASP A 11 -5.38 -8.10 21.17
C ASP A 11 -4.95 -8.96 19.97
N THR A 12 -4.76 -10.24 20.23
CA THR A 12 -4.34 -11.20 19.20
C THR A 12 -5.45 -11.47 18.19
N GLY A 13 -6.72 -11.36 18.59
CA GLY A 13 -7.90 -11.45 17.74
C GLY A 13 -8.00 -10.30 16.76
N ASP A 14 -7.82 -9.06 17.22
CA ASP A 14 -7.81 -7.88 16.35
C ASP A 14 -6.67 -7.96 15.33
N ASN A 15 -5.47 -8.35 15.78
CA ASN A 15 -4.32 -8.52 14.90
C ASN A 15 -4.55 -9.63 13.86
N ALA A 16 -5.13 -10.76 14.26
CA ALA A 16 -5.47 -11.85 13.35
C ALA A 16 -6.52 -11.44 12.31
N TRP A 17 -7.53 -10.67 12.73
CA TRP A 17 -8.55 -10.13 11.85
C TRP A 17 -7.95 -9.13 10.84
N MET A 18 -7.07 -8.24 11.30
CA MET A 18 -6.40 -7.27 10.43
C MET A 18 -5.47 -7.94 9.41
N MET A 19 -4.71 -8.98 9.79
CA MET A 19 -3.92 -9.76 8.83
C MET A 19 -4.80 -10.50 7.83
N THR A 20 -5.90 -11.09 8.28
CA THR A 20 -6.87 -11.77 7.39
C THR A 20 -7.46 -10.76 6.39
N SER A 21 -7.87 -9.60 6.86
CA SER A 21 -8.40 -8.51 6.04
C SER A 21 -7.37 -8.01 5.03
N THR A 22 -6.10 -7.90 5.43
CA THR A 22 -4.99 -7.53 4.52
C THR A 22 -4.87 -8.51 3.36
N VAL A 23 -4.94 -9.82 3.63
CA VAL A 23 -4.88 -10.85 2.58
C VAL A 23 -6.10 -10.76 1.65
N LEU A 24 -7.29 -10.51 2.19
CA LEU A 24 -8.51 -10.33 1.39
C LEU A 24 -8.40 -9.14 0.43
N VAL A 25 -7.86 -8.00 0.89
CA VAL A 25 -7.64 -6.82 0.05
C VAL A 25 -6.55 -7.10 -0.98
N LEU A 26 -5.44 -7.73 -0.58
CA LEU A 26 -4.36 -8.06 -1.51
C LEU A 26 -4.83 -8.97 -2.65
N LEU A 27 -5.74 -9.92 -2.36
CA LEU A 27 -6.36 -10.82 -3.34
C LEU A 27 -7.18 -10.08 -4.41
N MET A 28 -7.63 -8.85 -4.14
CA MET A 28 -8.33 -8.04 -5.14
C MET A 28 -7.41 -7.67 -6.32
N THR A 29 -6.10 -7.51 -6.12
CA THR A 29 -5.18 -7.14 -7.20
C THR A 29 -5.07 -8.20 -8.30
N PRO A 30 -4.82 -9.50 -8.01
CA PRO A 30 -4.89 -10.54 -9.04
C PRO A 30 -6.32 -10.75 -9.55
N ALA A 31 -7.35 -10.55 -8.73
CA ALA A 31 -8.74 -10.61 -9.20
C ALA A 31 -9.02 -9.54 -10.27
N LEU A 32 -8.53 -8.31 -10.09
CA LEU A 32 -8.59 -7.24 -11.08
C LEU A 32 -7.78 -7.57 -12.34
N ALA A 33 -6.62 -8.20 -12.19
CA ALA A 33 -5.82 -8.64 -13.32
C ALA A 33 -6.60 -9.60 -14.23
N PHE A 34 -7.33 -10.56 -13.65
CA PHE A 34 -8.22 -11.45 -14.39
C PHE A 34 -9.47 -10.74 -14.91
N PHE A 35 -10.07 -9.85 -14.13
CA PHE A 35 -11.24 -9.08 -14.53
C PHE A 35 -10.95 -8.24 -15.78
N TYR A 36 -9.92 -7.40 -15.74
CA TYR A 36 -9.49 -6.61 -16.90
C TYR A 36 -8.90 -7.48 -18.00
N GLY A 37 -8.23 -8.59 -17.66
CA GLY A 37 -7.79 -9.59 -18.62
C GLY A 37 -8.94 -10.18 -19.44
N GLY A 38 -10.13 -10.38 -18.84
CA GLY A 38 -11.33 -10.85 -19.53
C GLY A 38 -12.00 -9.80 -20.42
N LEU A 39 -11.76 -8.51 -20.17
CA LEU A 39 -12.35 -7.40 -20.93
C LEU A 39 -11.50 -6.97 -22.14
N VAL A 40 -10.23 -7.38 -22.20
CA VAL A 40 -9.31 -7.01 -23.27
C VAL A 40 -9.25 -8.06 -24.37
N ASP A 41 -8.79 -7.66 -25.56
CA ASP A 41 -8.56 -8.58 -26.67
C ASP A 41 -7.68 -9.76 -26.25
N ARG A 42 -7.94 -10.95 -26.80
CA ARG A 42 -7.19 -12.19 -26.50
C ARG A 42 -5.67 -12.05 -26.63
N LYS A 43 -5.21 -11.25 -27.59
CA LYS A 43 -3.79 -10.97 -27.84
C LYS A 43 -3.12 -10.17 -26.71
N ASN A 44 -3.89 -9.45 -25.89
CA ASN A 44 -3.41 -8.55 -24.86
C ASN A 44 -3.62 -9.08 -23.43
N ILE A 45 -4.28 -10.23 -23.24
CA ILE A 45 -4.56 -10.80 -21.91
C ILE A 45 -3.28 -11.01 -21.10
N LEU A 46 -2.26 -11.62 -21.72
CA LEU A 46 -0.98 -11.85 -21.05
C LEU A 46 -0.33 -10.52 -20.65
N ASN A 47 -0.36 -9.52 -21.53
CA ASN A 47 0.17 -8.20 -21.21
C ASN A 47 -0.56 -7.57 -20.01
N GLN A 48 -1.89 -7.70 -19.93
CA GLN A 48 -2.65 -7.15 -18.79
C GLN A 48 -2.31 -7.84 -17.47
N LEU A 49 -2.15 -9.17 -17.48
CA LEU A 49 -1.69 -9.90 -16.29
C LEU A 49 -0.31 -9.42 -15.86
N PHE A 50 0.64 -9.31 -16.81
CA PHE A 50 2.00 -8.82 -16.52
C PHE A 50 2.02 -7.39 -15.96
N LEU A 51 1.24 -6.46 -16.52
CA LEU A 51 1.16 -5.09 -16.03
C LEU A 51 0.63 -5.01 -14.59
N SER A 52 -0.34 -5.86 -14.25
CA SER A 52 -0.91 -5.90 -12.89
C SER A 52 0.09 -6.45 -11.86
N PHE A 53 0.83 -7.51 -12.19
CA PHE A 53 1.87 -8.05 -11.30
C PHE A 53 3.07 -7.11 -11.14
N ILE A 54 3.47 -6.43 -12.22
CA ILE A 54 4.57 -5.46 -12.16
C ILE A 54 4.17 -4.24 -11.33
N CYS A 55 2.92 -3.78 -11.44
CA CYS A 55 2.36 -2.75 -10.55
C CYS A 55 2.50 -3.16 -9.09
N MET A 56 2.04 -4.37 -8.75
CA MET A 56 2.13 -4.90 -7.39
C MET A 56 3.55 -4.88 -6.85
N GLY A 57 4.54 -5.33 -7.64
CA GLY A 57 5.94 -5.34 -7.21
C GLY A 57 6.52 -3.94 -7.02
N ILE A 58 6.28 -3.02 -7.95
CA ILE A 58 6.82 -1.64 -7.89
C ILE A 58 6.24 -0.89 -6.69
N VAL A 59 4.93 -0.96 -6.52
CA VAL A 59 4.24 -0.25 -5.44
C VAL A 59 4.61 -0.86 -4.10
N PHE A 60 4.71 -2.18 -3.98
CA PHE A 60 5.17 -2.82 -2.75
C PHE A 60 6.57 -2.33 -2.34
N VAL A 61 7.52 -2.27 -3.29
CA VAL A 61 8.87 -1.77 -3.00
C VAL A 61 8.85 -0.30 -2.61
N GLN A 62 8.12 0.55 -3.35
CA GLN A 62 7.99 1.97 -3.05
C GLN A 62 7.36 2.21 -1.67
N TRP A 63 6.31 1.45 -1.33
CA TRP A 63 5.60 1.53 -0.05
C TRP A 63 6.51 1.22 1.14
N VAL A 64 7.25 0.11 1.04
CA VAL A 64 8.20 -0.31 2.09
C VAL A 64 9.34 0.68 2.24
N LEU A 65 9.87 1.21 1.13
CA LEU A 65 11.01 2.13 1.18
C LEU A 65 10.64 3.47 1.80
N PHE A 66 9.55 4.10 1.38
CA PHE A 66 9.17 5.41 1.89
C PHE A 66 7.68 5.75 1.83
N GLY A 67 6.87 5.06 1.01
CA GLY A 67 5.46 5.40 0.84
C GLY A 67 4.67 5.36 2.16
N PHE A 68 4.87 4.32 2.97
CA PHE A 68 4.23 4.23 4.29
C PHE A 68 4.61 5.41 5.20
N SER A 69 5.89 5.80 5.20
CA SER A 69 6.38 6.92 5.98
C SER A 69 5.77 8.24 5.50
N PHE A 70 5.66 8.42 4.19
CA PHE A 70 5.10 9.63 3.62
C PHE A 70 3.60 9.76 3.92
N ALA A 71 2.84 8.66 3.87
CA ALA A 71 1.41 8.67 4.14
C ALA A 71 1.10 8.80 5.63
N PHE A 72 1.70 7.97 6.49
CA PHE A 72 1.30 7.83 7.89
C PHE A 72 2.36 8.27 8.91
N GLY A 73 3.54 8.70 8.45
CA GLY A 73 4.60 9.19 9.31
C GLY A 73 4.25 10.52 9.99
N PRO A 74 4.99 10.91 11.05
CA PRO A 74 4.79 12.18 11.73
C PRO A 74 4.80 13.35 10.74
N PRO A 75 3.83 14.27 10.80
CA PRO A 75 3.71 15.35 9.83
C PRO A 75 4.86 16.35 9.97
N ILE A 76 5.52 16.69 8.86
CA ILE A 76 6.51 17.79 8.83
C ILE A 76 5.79 19.14 8.64
N SER A 77 4.70 19.14 7.87
CA SER A 77 3.84 20.30 7.60
C SER A 77 2.41 19.84 7.30
N ALA A 78 1.46 20.76 7.21
CA ALA A 78 0.00 20.51 7.12
C ALA A 78 -0.51 19.68 5.92
N GLY A 79 0.39 19.07 5.14
CA GLY A 79 0.04 18.15 4.06
C GLY A 79 1.16 17.23 3.57
N PHE A 80 2.29 17.14 4.28
CA PHE A 80 3.42 16.27 3.92
C PHE A 80 3.87 15.46 5.13
N GLY A 81 3.82 14.13 5.02
CA GLY A 81 4.41 13.23 6.01
C GLY A 81 5.93 13.23 5.95
N SER A 82 6.55 12.78 7.04
CA SER A 82 8.01 12.70 7.14
C SER A 82 8.58 11.42 6.54
N PHE A 83 9.87 11.43 6.22
CA PHE A 83 10.63 10.22 5.85
C PHE A 83 11.23 9.49 7.05
N GLN A 84 10.76 9.77 8.27
CA GLN A 84 11.35 9.24 9.50
C GLN A 84 11.13 7.73 9.67
N TRP A 85 10.05 7.18 9.11
CA TRP A 85 9.71 5.76 9.14
C TRP A 85 10.07 5.03 7.83
N ALA A 86 10.94 5.63 7.00
CA ALA A 86 11.44 4.99 5.79
C ALA A 86 12.03 3.61 6.08
N VAL A 87 11.85 2.67 5.15
CA VAL A 87 12.25 1.26 5.30
C VAL A 87 11.58 0.58 6.50
N LEU A 88 10.35 1.01 6.83
CA LEU A 88 9.57 0.54 7.97
C LEU A 88 10.32 0.64 9.31
N ARG A 89 11.20 1.64 9.45
CA ARG A 89 12.00 1.88 10.66
C ARG A 89 11.24 2.66 11.73
N PHE A 90 9.99 2.30 11.98
CA PHE A 90 9.16 2.89 13.04
C PHE A 90 9.39 2.24 14.41
N GLY A 91 10.25 1.22 14.54
CA GLY A 91 10.53 0.56 15.83
C GLY A 91 9.29 -0.09 16.46
N GLN A 92 9.28 -0.30 17.78
CA GLN A 92 8.06 -0.61 18.54
C GLN A 92 7.41 0.67 19.06
N ILE A 93 7.17 1.63 18.16
CA ILE A 93 6.37 2.81 18.53
C ILE A 93 4.93 2.32 18.65
N ASP A 94 4.40 2.31 19.87
CA ASP A 94 2.97 2.23 20.11
C ASP A 94 2.36 3.55 19.64
N ASN A 95 1.64 3.49 18.52
CA ASN A 95 0.93 4.63 17.98
C ASN A 95 -0.56 4.45 18.23
N ASP A 96 -1.01 4.91 19.39
CA ASP A 96 -2.41 4.79 19.83
C ASP A 96 -3.41 5.48 18.88
N ALA A 97 -2.95 6.41 18.03
CA ALA A 97 -3.80 7.11 17.08
C ALA A 97 -4.26 6.22 15.92
N TYR A 98 -3.38 5.36 15.40
CA TYR A 98 -3.67 4.49 14.26
C TYR A 98 -3.89 3.04 14.66
N THR A 99 -3.21 2.57 15.70
CA THR A 99 -3.19 1.15 16.08
C THR A 99 -3.35 0.97 17.59
N PRO A 100 -4.56 1.18 18.13
CA PRO A 100 -4.80 1.09 19.56
C PRO A 100 -4.67 -0.35 20.11
N THR A 101 -4.99 -1.36 19.29
CA THR A 101 -5.09 -2.76 19.76
C THR A 101 -4.17 -3.74 19.03
N TYR A 102 -3.43 -3.31 18.01
CA TYR A 102 -2.62 -4.20 17.17
C TYR A 102 -1.31 -3.51 16.72
N PRO A 103 -0.32 -4.24 16.17
CA PRO A 103 0.96 -3.64 15.79
C PRO A 103 0.85 -2.71 14.57
N LEU A 104 1.65 -1.63 14.57
CA LEU A 104 1.78 -0.70 13.43
C LEU A 104 2.23 -1.39 12.13
N LEU A 105 2.98 -2.48 12.23
CA LEU A 105 3.37 -3.28 11.05
C LEU A 105 2.16 -3.91 10.36
N THR A 106 1.16 -4.37 11.12
CA THR A 106 -0.06 -4.94 10.55
C THR A 106 -0.88 -3.87 9.84
N PHE A 107 -0.93 -2.65 10.40
CA PHE A 107 -1.53 -1.49 9.75
C PHE A 107 -0.81 -1.13 8.44
N ALA A 108 0.53 -1.07 8.48
CA ALA A 108 1.35 -0.79 7.29
C ALA A 108 1.13 -1.81 6.16
N ALA A 109 0.93 -3.09 6.51
CA ALA A 109 0.61 -4.13 5.54
C ALA A 109 -0.81 -3.97 4.97
N TYR A 110 -1.79 -3.67 5.82
CA TYR A 110 -3.19 -3.44 5.42
C TYR A 110 -3.30 -2.28 4.44
N GLU A 111 -2.75 -1.12 4.78
CA GLU A 111 -2.75 0.07 3.92
C GLU A 111 -1.91 -0.14 2.66
N GLY A 112 -0.81 -0.90 2.76
CA GLY A 112 -0.01 -1.28 1.60
C GLY A 112 -0.81 -2.06 0.55
N ALA A 113 -1.82 -2.84 0.95
CA ALA A 113 -2.70 -3.52 0.00
C ALA A 113 -3.58 -2.54 -0.79
N PHE A 114 -4.02 -1.43 -0.16
CA PHE A 114 -4.74 -0.34 -0.85
C PHE A 114 -3.83 0.49 -1.75
N ALA A 115 -2.58 0.72 -1.31
CA ALA A 115 -1.57 1.37 -2.12
C ALA A 115 -1.33 0.60 -3.41
N ILE A 116 -1.29 -0.74 -3.34
CA ILE A 116 -1.11 -1.61 -4.50
C ILE A 116 -2.32 -1.57 -5.45
N ILE A 117 -3.56 -1.69 -4.93
CA ILE A 117 -4.73 -1.86 -5.79
C ILE A 117 -5.08 -0.60 -6.59
N THR A 118 -4.81 0.58 -6.03
CA THR A 118 -5.25 1.86 -6.60
C THR A 118 -4.60 2.18 -7.97
N PRO A 119 -3.26 2.20 -8.12
CA PRO A 119 -2.62 2.35 -9.43
C PRO A 119 -2.85 1.13 -10.33
N ALA A 120 -3.11 -0.06 -9.78
CA ALA A 120 -3.44 -1.25 -10.57
C ALA A 120 -4.76 -1.08 -11.35
N LEU A 121 -5.72 -0.29 -10.87
CA LEU A 121 -6.95 0.05 -11.62
C LEU A 121 -6.65 0.84 -12.89
N ILE A 122 -5.59 1.66 -12.89
CA ILE A 122 -5.18 2.44 -14.06
C ILE A 122 -4.69 1.50 -15.17
N SER A 123 -4.03 0.39 -14.81
CA SER A 123 -3.47 -0.59 -15.74
C SER A 123 -4.49 -1.12 -16.75
N GLY A 124 -5.73 -1.37 -16.30
CA GLY A 124 -6.81 -1.91 -17.14
C GLY A 124 -7.22 -0.96 -18.27
N ALA A 125 -7.11 0.35 -18.08
CA ALA A 125 -7.49 1.35 -19.08
C ALA A 125 -6.44 1.55 -20.19
N ILE A 126 -5.18 1.18 -19.93
CA ILE A 126 -4.02 1.48 -20.79
C ILE A 126 -3.45 0.23 -21.49
N VAL A 127 -4.09 -0.93 -21.31
CA VAL A 127 -3.67 -2.20 -21.92
C VAL A 127 -3.54 -2.08 -23.42
N GLY A 128 -2.38 -2.52 -23.93
CA GLY A 128 -2.09 -2.55 -25.36
C GLY A 128 -1.87 -1.16 -25.98
N ARG A 129 -1.86 -0.10 -25.16
CA ARG A 129 -1.66 1.30 -25.60
C ARG A 129 -0.38 1.94 -25.05
N MET A 130 0.26 1.32 -24.05
CA MET A 130 1.52 1.80 -23.46
C MET A 130 2.58 0.71 -23.40
N LYS A 131 3.85 1.11 -23.56
CA LYS A 131 5.02 0.23 -23.38
C LYS A 131 5.26 -0.01 -21.89
N LEU A 132 5.91 -1.13 -21.55
CA LEU A 132 6.15 -1.53 -20.16
C LEU A 132 7.01 -0.53 -19.37
N ILE A 133 8.12 -0.03 -19.94
CA ILE A 133 9.03 0.87 -19.21
C ILE A 133 8.35 2.20 -18.83
N PRO A 134 7.69 2.93 -19.76
CA PRO A 134 6.90 4.12 -19.41
C PRO A 134 5.84 3.84 -18.34
N TYR A 135 5.19 2.68 -18.38
CA TYR A 135 4.20 2.27 -17.38
C TYR A 135 4.82 2.12 -15.98
N MET A 136 5.97 1.46 -15.87
CA MET A 136 6.68 1.27 -14.59
C MET A 136 7.04 2.62 -13.94
N ILE A 137 7.59 3.54 -14.75
CA ILE A 137 7.95 4.88 -14.29
C ILE A 137 6.69 5.66 -13.88
N PHE A 138 5.64 5.58 -14.70
CA PHE A 138 4.37 6.25 -14.44
C PHE A 138 3.77 5.80 -13.10
N ILE A 139 3.67 4.50 -12.84
CA ILE A 139 3.11 3.99 -11.58
C ILE A 139 3.95 4.43 -10.38
N PHE A 140 5.27 4.38 -10.48
CA PHE A 140 6.14 4.79 -9.39
C PHE A 140 5.93 6.27 -9.03
N ILE A 141 5.92 7.14 -10.05
CA ILE A 141 5.70 8.58 -9.87
C ILE A 141 4.27 8.84 -9.37
N TRP A 142 3.27 8.21 -9.97
CA TRP A 142 1.87 8.41 -9.60
C TRP A 142 1.59 7.99 -8.16
N THR A 143 2.15 6.85 -7.73
CA THR A 143 2.00 6.40 -6.34
C THR A 143 2.64 7.40 -5.37
N THR A 144 3.85 7.88 -5.69
CA THR A 144 4.58 8.83 -4.84
C THR A 144 3.92 10.22 -4.78
N VAL A 145 3.42 10.73 -5.91
CA VAL A 145 2.99 12.14 -6.03
C VAL A 145 1.47 12.32 -5.89
N CYS A 146 0.68 11.27 -6.16
CA CYS A 146 -0.78 11.33 -6.06
C CYS A 146 -1.31 10.50 -4.90
N TYR A 147 -0.90 9.23 -4.80
CA TYR A 147 -1.44 8.32 -3.79
C TYR A 147 -0.99 8.69 -2.38
N ASP A 148 0.33 8.76 -2.14
CA ASP A 148 0.86 9.00 -0.80
C ASP A 148 0.37 10.33 -0.17
N PRO A 149 0.31 11.47 -0.89
CA PRO A 149 -0.24 12.71 -0.33
C PRO A 149 -1.75 12.63 -0.06
N MET A 150 -2.50 11.94 -0.93
CA MET A 150 -3.94 11.76 -0.72
C MET A 150 -4.20 10.90 0.52
N ALA A 151 -3.42 9.83 0.71
CA ALA A 151 -3.49 8.98 1.90
C ALA A 151 -3.10 9.72 3.18
N HIS A 152 -2.24 10.75 3.09
CA HIS A 152 -1.88 11.57 4.24
C HIS A 152 -2.97 12.56 4.68
N TRP A 153 -3.84 12.99 3.75
CA TRP A 153 -4.88 13.98 4.03
C TRP A 153 -6.19 13.38 4.55
N VAL A 154 -6.40 12.09 4.32
CA VAL A 154 -7.59 11.34 4.75
C VAL A 154 -7.34 10.68 6.09
#